data_AF-A0A565CXH4-F1
#
_entry.id   AF-A0A565CXH4-F1
#
_cell.length_a   1.000
_cell.length_b   1.000
_cell.length_c   1.000
_cell.angle_alpha   90.00
_cell.angle_beta   90.00
_cell.angle_gamma   90.00
#
_symmetry.space_group_name_H-M   'P 1'
#
loop_
_entity.id
_entity.type
_entity.pdbx_description
1 polymer ?
#
loop_
_entity_poly.entity_id
_entity_poly.type
_entity_poly.pdbx_seq_one_letter_code
_entity_poly.pdbx_strand_id
1 'polypeptide(L)'
;MLLRVNPSVTNNLAGTRSFTEEGYGSVTRIYTVCREDNVVPDDYQRWIIKKFPAKEVMEITDADHMPMFSKPQELCACLLEIAIVIAH
;
A
#
# COMPACT_ATOMS: atom_id res chain seq x y z
N MET A 1 -3.13 16.66 0.08
CA MET A 1 -4.37 16.21 -0.59
C MET A 1 -4.37 14.69 -0.59
N LEU A 2 -5.13 14.11 0.33
CA LEU A 2 -5.31 12.67 0.43
C LEU A 2 -6.31 12.26 -0.67
N LEU A 3 -5.81 11.76 -1.79
CA LEU A 3 -6.62 11.18 -2.85
C LEU A 3 -6.08 9.81 -3.20
N ARG A 4 -7.01 8.87 -3.39
CA ARG A 4 -6.85 7.83 -4.40
C ARG A 4 -8.22 7.47 -4.98
N VAL A 5 -8.59 8.17 -6.03
CA VAL A 5 -9.23 7.48 -7.16
C VAL A 5 -8.10 6.77 -7.87
N ASN A 6 -8.20 5.45 -8.03
CA ASN A 6 -7.21 4.68 -8.77
C ASN A 6 -7.28 5.14 -10.24
N PRO A 7 -6.27 5.86 -10.79
CA PRO A 7 -6.32 6.36 -12.16
C PRO A 7 -6.42 5.22 -13.19
N SER A 8 -6.04 4.00 -12.80
CA SER A 8 -6.20 2.79 -13.60
C SER A 8 -7.65 2.35 -13.78
N VAL A 9 -8.59 2.88 -12.98
CA VAL A 9 -9.99 2.43 -12.94
C VAL A 9 -10.95 3.47 -13.55
N THR A 10 -10.71 4.77 -13.35
CA THR A 10 -11.54 5.84 -13.97
C THR A 10 -10.92 7.23 -13.81
N ASN A 11 -11.03 8.05 -14.86
CA ASN A 11 -10.70 9.49 -14.82
C ASN A 11 -11.89 10.37 -14.43
N ASN A 12 -13.08 9.79 -14.22
CA ASN A 12 -14.27 10.54 -13.85
C ASN A 12 -14.34 10.69 -12.32
N LEU A 13 -13.98 11.88 -11.84
CA LEU A 13 -14.03 12.24 -10.42
C LEU A 13 -15.38 12.85 -9.99
N ALA A 14 -16.35 12.99 -10.90
CA ALA A 14 -17.64 13.61 -10.60
C ALA A 14 -18.38 12.82 -9.51
N GLY A 15 -18.79 13.52 -8.45
CA GLY A 15 -19.46 12.92 -7.30
C GLY A 15 -18.54 12.22 -6.30
N THR A 16 -17.21 12.18 -6.54
CA THR A 16 -16.25 11.65 -5.57
C THR A 16 -15.88 12.73 -4.54
N ARG A 17 -15.79 12.34 -3.26
CA ARG A 17 -15.35 13.24 -2.19
C ARG A 17 -13.86 13.04 -1.94
N SER A 18 -13.10 14.13 -1.86
CA SER A 18 -11.70 14.09 -1.42
C SER A 18 -11.59 13.51 -0.01
N PHE A 19 -10.50 12.79 0.27
CA PHE A 19 -10.28 12.30 1.64
C PHE A 19 -9.90 13.46 2.58
N THR A 20 -10.17 13.26 3.86
CA THR A 20 -9.90 14.23 4.93
C THR A 20 -8.81 13.73 5.87
N GLU A 21 -8.16 14.66 6.58
CA GLU A 21 -7.15 14.32 7.57
C GLU A 21 -7.77 13.62 8.78
N GLU A 22 -8.99 14.01 9.18
CA GLU A 22 -9.71 13.39 10.29
C GLU A 22 -10.19 11.97 9.95
N GLY A 23 -10.39 11.67 8.66
CA GLY A 23 -10.88 10.39 8.17
C GLY A 23 -9.75 9.48 7.70
N TYR A 24 -9.39 9.55 6.42
CA TYR A 24 -8.34 8.69 5.85
C TYR A 24 -6.95 9.02 6.40
N GLY A 25 -6.68 10.30 6.69
CA GLY A 25 -5.40 10.76 7.19
C GLY A 25 -5.07 10.23 8.59
N SER A 26 -6.09 9.99 9.41
CA SER A 26 -5.96 9.57 10.81
C SER A 26 -5.62 8.09 10.98
N VAL A 27 -5.79 7.28 9.93
CA VAL A 27 -5.49 5.84 9.97
C VAL A 27 -3.99 5.61 9.76
N THR A 28 -3.39 4.77 10.61
CA THR A 28 -2.02 4.28 10.42
C THR A 28 -1.94 3.48 9.13
N ARG A 29 -1.04 3.88 8.22
CA ARG A 29 -0.80 3.18 6.94
C ARG A 29 0.55 2.50 6.97
N ILE A 30 0.57 1.25 6.51
CA ILE A 30 1.77 0.47 6.26
C ILE A 30 1.70 0.01 4.81
N TYR A 31 2.85 0.01 4.12
CA TYR A 31 2.93 -0.40 2.73
C TYR A 31 3.89 -1.60 2.59
N THR A 32 3.45 -2.68 1.95
CA THR A 32 4.31 -3.83 1.66
C THR A 32 4.68 -3.83 0.19
N VAL A 33 5.98 -3.69 -0.12
CA VAL A 33 6.52 -3.71 -1.47
C VAL A 33 6.73 -5.16 -1.93
N CYS A 34 6.22 -5.50 -3.11
CA CYS A 34 6.50 -6.76 -3.78
C CYS A 34 7.53 -6.49 -4.89
N ARG A 35 8.76 -7.01 -4.74
CA ARG A 35 9.90 -6.57 -5.57
C ARG A 35 9.84 -7.03 -7.03
N GLU A 36 9.13 -8.12 -7.33
CA GLU A 36 8.98 -8.69 -8.68
C GLU A 36 7.57 -8.47 -9.25
N ASP A 37 6.86 -7.45 -8.74
CA ASP A 37 5.55 -7.05 -9.23
C ASP A 37 5.66 -6.41 -10.63
N ASN A 38 5.12 -7.11 -11.63
CA ASN A 38 5.08 -6.65 -13.02
C ASN A 38 3.85 -5.80 -13.36
N VAL A 39 2.84 -5.74 -12.50
CA VAL A 39 1.62 -4.92 -12.66
C VAL A 39 1.84 -3.52 -12.06
N VAL A 40 2.51 -3.47 -10.91
CA VAL A 40 2.88 -2.25 -10.19
C VAL A 40 4.39 -2.30 -9.93
N PRO A 41 5.23 -1.90 -10.91
CA PRO A 41 6.69 -2.01 -10.80
C PRO A 41 7.27 -1.31 -9.56
N ASP A 42 8.42 -1.78 -9.04
CA ASP A 42 9.05 -1.25 -7.82
C ASP A 42 9.14 0.28 -7.84
N ASP A 43 9.64 0.88 -8.93
CA ASP A 43 9.73 2.34 -9.09
C ASP A 43 8.40 3.07 -8.87
N TYR A 44 7.29 2.47 -9.34
CA TYR A 44 5.96 3.04 -9.15
C TYR A 44 5.46 2.85 -7.71
N GLN A 45 5.76 1.73 -7.06
CA GLN A 45 5.51 1.54 -5.64
C GLN A 45 6.30 2.57 -4.81
N ARG A 46 7.58 2.80 -5.10
CA ARG A 46 8.41 3.85 -4.47
C ARG A 46 7.83 5.24 -4.69
N TRP A 47 7.35 5.52 -5.90
CA TRP A 47 6.68 6.79 -6.20
C TRP A 47 5.41 6.97 -5.35
N ILE A 48 4.59 5.92 -5.19
CA ILE A 48 3.41 5.95 -4.31
C ILE A 48 3.83 6.25 -2.88
N ILE A 49 4.82 5.55 -2.34
CA ILE A 49 5.34 5.73 -0.97
C ILE A 49 5.82 7.18 -0.76
N LYS A 50 6.54 7.74 -1.73
CA LYS A 50 7.02 9.13 -1.67
C LYS A 50 5.87 10.14 -1.68
N LYS A 51 4.81 9.88 -2.46
CA LYS A 51 3.64 10.78 -2.58
C LYS A 51 2.68 10.66 -1.41
N PHE A 52 2.54 9.47 -0.85
CA PHE A 52 1.64 9.14 0.24
C PHE A 52 2.42 8.37 1.32
N PRO A 53 3.19 9.09 2.16
CA PRO A 53 4.02 8.45 3.17
C PRO A 53 3.20 7.52 4.07
N ALA A 54 3.74 6.31 4.23
CA ALA A 54 3.29 5.32 5.20
C ALA A 54 4.11 5.48 6.49
N LYS A 55 3.54 5.04 7.62
CA LYS A 55 4.27 4.96 8.91
C LYS A 55 5.44 4.00 8.79
N GLU A 56 5.25 2.93 8.04
CA GLU A 56 6.23 1.87 7.83
C GLU A 56 6.12 1.29 6.42
N VAL A 57 7.25 0.83 5.91
CA VAL A 57 7.35 0.17 4.61
C VAL A 57 8.08 -1.15 4.82
N MET A 58 7.44 -2.25 4.45
CA MET A 58 8.00 -3.60 4.48
C MET A 58 8.27 -4.04 3.04
N GLU A 59 9.19 -4.98 2.84
CA GLU A 59 9.51 -5.49 1.51
C GLU A 59 9.53 -7.01 1.50
N ILE A 60 8.92 -7.60 0.47
CA ILE A 60 8.99 -9.04 0.21
C ILE A 60 9.77 -9.23 -1.09
N THR A 61 10.97 -9.78 -0.97
CA THR A 61 11.81 -10.17 -2.10
C THR A 61 11.18 -11.35 -2.86
N ASP A 62 11.31 -11.35 -4.18
CA ASP A 62 10.77 -12.40 -5.07
C ASP A 62 9.24 -12.57 -5.03
N ALA A 63 8.50 -11.62 -4.44
CA ALA A 63 7.04 -11.60 -4.51
C ALA A 63 6.59 -10.93 -5.82
N ASP A 64 5.68 -11.60 -6.53
CA ASP A 64 4.95 -11.02 -7.65
C ASP A 64 3.80 -10.11 -7.15
N HIS A 65 2.91 -9.69 -8.05
CA HIS A 65 1.73 -8.86 -7.70
C HIS A 65 0.79 -9.52 -6.69
N MET A 66 0.87 -10.84 -6.54
CA MET A 66 -0.01 -11.66 -5.72
C MET A 66 0.80 -12.34 -4.61
N PRO A 67 1.32 -11.59 -3.62
CA PRO A 67 2.18 -12.14 -2.56
C PRO A 67 1.49 -13.23 -1.74
N MET A 68 0.16 -13.23 -1.67
CA MET A 68 -0.61 -14.31 -1.01
C MET A 68 -0.52 -15.65 -1.74
N PHE A 69 -0.06 -15.67 -2.99
CA PHE A 69 0.19 -16.89 -3.78
C PHE A 69 1.68 -17.15 -3.97
N SER A 70 2.47 -16.12 -4.32
CA SER A 70 3.90 -16.29 -4.59
C SER A 70 4.75 -16.40 -3.32
N LYS A 71 4.40 -15.66 -2.26
CA LYS A 71 5.15 -15.55 -0.99
C LYS A 71 4.24 -15.54 0.25
N PRO A 72 3.36 -16.55 0.44
CA PRO A 72 2.33 -16.52 1.47
C PRO A 72 2.88 -16.50 2.89
N GLN A 73 4.02 -17.14 3.15
CA GLN A 73 4.63 -17.18 4.48
C GLN A 73 5.25 -15.83 4.84
N GLU A 74 5.95 -15.20 3.92
CA GLU A 74 6.55 -13.88 4.09
C GLU A 74 5.45 -12.81 4.27
N LEU A 75 4.39 -12.88 3.47
CA LEU A 75 3.23 -12.01 3.67
C LEU A 75 2.60 -12.21 5.05
N CYS A 76 2.42 -13.46 5.49
CA CYS A 76 1.90 -13.76 6.82
C CYS A 76 2.79 -13.19 7.93
N ALA A 77 4.12 -13.35 7.81
CA ALA A 77 5.08 -12.77 8.75
C ALA A 77 4.96 -11.24 8.82
N CYS A 78 4.89 -10.56 7.66
CA CYS A 78 4.66 -9.12 7.63
C CYS A 78 3.36 -8.72 8.35
N LEU A 79 2.25 -9.43 8.09
CA LEU A 79 0.96 -9.14 8.74
C LEU A 79 0.99 -9.36 10.26
N LEU A 80 1.71 -10.38 10.74
CA LEU A 80 1.88 -10.63 12.17
C LEU A 80 2.71 -9.53 12.83
N GLU A 81 3.77 -9.06 12.18
CA GLU A 81 4.57 -7.93 12.66
C GLU A 81 3.74 -6.64 12.73
N ILE A 82 2.94 -6.37 11.70
CA ILE A 82 2.00 -5.25 11.68
C ILE A 82 1.01 -5.33 12.86
N ALA A 83 0.47 -6.52 13.13
CA ALA A 83 -0.46 -6.71 14.24
C ALA A 83 0.17 -6.39 15.60
N ILE A 84 1.47 -6.66 15.76
CA ILE A 84 2.24 -6.30 16.97
C ILE A 84 2.49 -4.79 17.02
N VAL A 85 2.86 -4.16 15.91
CA VAL A 85 3.20 -2.74 15.82
C VAL A 85 1.99 -1.81 16.01
N ILE A 86 0.80 -2.22 15.54
CA ILE A 86 -0.43 -1.40 15.62
C ILE A 86 -1.21 -1.62 16.92
N ALA A 87 -0.98 -2.72 17.65
CA ALA A 87 -1.65 -3.00 18.91
C ALA A 87 -1.19 -2.12 20.10
N HIS A 88 -0.17 -1.27 19.90
CA HIS A 88 0.39 -0.32 20.87
C HIS A 88 0.30 1.12 20.34
#